data_AF-A0A2A5VP00-F1
#
_entry.id   AF-A0A2A5VP00-F1
#
_cell.length_a   1.000
_cell.length_b   1.000
_cell.length_c   1.000
_cell.angle_alpha   90.00
_cell.angle_beta   90.00
_cell.angle_gamma   90.00
#
_symmetry.space_group_name_H-M   'P 1'
#
loop_
_entity.id
_entity.type
_entity.pdbx_description
1 polymer ?
#
loop_
_entity_poly.entity_id
_entity_poly.type
_entity_poly.pdbx_seq_one_letter_code
_entity_poly.pdbx_strand_id
1 'polypeptide(L)'
;MGGLFLKLGSQDINLADYTREASDRWLKVTNQDTWSSTLSRVRIARQEALENTLESIRASGFPDRGSSFARLLNSCSIENKSDVVLAAIQYMRSVEREGMTPPRELRRLIEETGIWTKRSVKKWNVSLYVGRMLEGGPGGVGAFLEYPRRRPRKNSYVVLTEAGRDHLDKLSLKR
;
A
#
# COMPACT_ATOMS: atom_id res chain seq x y z
N MET A 1 -11.45 14.29 17.93
CA MET A 1 -10.10 14.04 17.42
C MET A 1 -9.17 14.08 18.61
N GLY A 2 -8.63 12.95 19.05
CA GLY A 2 -7.65 12.89 20.14
C GLY A 2 -6.29 12.52 19.56
N GLY A 3 -5.31 13.43 19.67
CA GLY A 3 -3.91 13.13 19.38
C GLY A 3 -3.30 12.40 20.57
N LEU A 4 -2.44 11.42 20.30
CA LEU A 4 -1.63 10.76 21.31
C LEU A 4 -0.36 11.61 21.50
N PHE A 5 -0.14 12.11 22.71
CA PHE A 5 1.03 12.91 23.06
C PHE A 5 1.83 12.19 24.13
N LEU A 6 3.15 12.19 23.98
CA LEU A 6 4.09 11.63 24.94
C LEU A 6 4.81 12.80 25.60
N LYS A 7 4.65 12.95 26.92
CA LYS A 7 5.26 14.03 27.69
C LYS A 7 6.60 13.55 28.24
N LEU A 8 7.69 14.12 27.73
CA LEU A 8 9.07 13.86 28.18
C LEU A 8 9.59 15.13 28.84
N GLY A 9 9.50 15.16 30.18
CA GLY A 9 9.83 16.36 30.95
C GLY A 9 8.94 17.54 30.58
N SER A 10 9.56 18.64 30.12
CA SER A 10 8.87 19.88 29.73
C SER A 10 8.36 19.90 28.28
N GLN A 11 8.62 18.86 27.49
CA GLN A 11 8.25 18.80 26.07
C GLN A 11 7.08 17.84 25.85
N ASP A 12 6.04 18.32 25.17
CA ASP A 12 4.95 17.50 24.66
C ASP A 12 5.26 17.09 23.21
N ILE A 13 5.63 15.83 23.01
CA ILE A 13 5.92 15.29 21.69
C ILE A 13 4.64 14.71 21.12
N ASN A 14 4.22 15.21 19.96
CA ASN A 14 3.14 14.62 19.18
C ASN A 14 3.62 13.29 18.59
N LEU A 15 2.98 12.17 18.97
CA LEU A 15 3.39 10.85 18.51
C LEU A 15 3.26 10.70 16.99
N ALA A 16 2.39 11.47 16.33
CA ALA A 16 2.26 11.48 14.87
C ALA A 16 3.50 12.05 14.16
N ASP A 17 4.19 13.01 14.77
CA ASP A 17 5.41 13.59 14.20
C ASP A 17 6.60 12.64 14.40
N TYR A 18 6.64 11.94 15.54
CA TYR A 18 7.65 10.91 15.81
C TYR A 18 7.54 9.71 14.86
N THR A 19 6.31 9.22 14.60
CA THR A 19 6.12 8.13 13.63
C THR A 19 6.45 8.55 12.20
N ARG A 20 6.24 9.82 11.84
CA ARG A 20 6.63 10.36 10.54
C ARG A 20 8.15 10.40 10.37
N GLU A 21 8.89 10.92 11.34
CA GLU A 21 10.36 10.95 11.32
C GLU A 21 10.98 9.55 11.33
N ALA A 22 10.42 8.63 12.14
CA ALA A 22 10.87 7.24 12.15
C ALA A 22 10.60 6.54 10.81
N SER A 23 9.42 6.77 10.22
CA SER A 23 9.07 6.31 8.87
C SER A 23 10.04 6.84 7.80
N ASP A 24 10.43 8.13 7.90
CA ASP A 24 11.38 8.77 6.98
C ASP A 24 12.79 8.18 7.05
N ARG A 25 13.22 7.73 8.23
CA ARG A 25 14.51 7.03 8.39
C ARG A 25 14.49 5.63 7.77
N TRP A 26 13.37 4.91 7.88
CA TRP A 26 13.26 3.51 7.44
C TRP A 26 13.10 3.37 5.93
N LEU A 27 12.31 4.24 5.32
CA LEU A 27 11.98 4.15 3.91
C LEU A 27 12.72 5.26 3.16
N LYS A 28 13.98 4.98 2.76
CA LYS A 28 14.78 5.79 1.81
C LYS A 28 14.17 5.76 0.41
N VAL A 29 12.94 6.26 0.31
CA VAL A 29 12.15 6.37 -0.91
C VAL A 29 12.40 7.75 -1.48
N THR A 30 12.87 7.79 -2.71
CA THR A 30 13.23 9.02 -3.42
C THR A 30 12.24 9.26 -4.55
N ASN A 31 12.09 10.52 -4.94
CA ASN A 31 11.25 10.93 -6.07
C ASN A 31 11.84 10.53 -7.44
N GLN A 32 12.81 9.63 -7.51
CA GLN A 32 13.31 9.03 -8.77
C GLN A 32 12.97 7.54 -8.88
N ASP A 33 12.35 6.98 -7.86
CA ASP A 33 12.07 5.56 -7.80
C ASP A 33 10.83 5.16 -8.59
N THR A 34 10.86 3.94 -9.15
CA THR A 34 9.68 3.30 -9.72
C THR A 34 8.83 2.67 -8.62
N TRP A 35 7.58 2.37 -8.95
CA TRP A 35 6.70 1.61 -8.06
C TRP A 35 7.33 0.30 -7.60
N SER A 36 7.86 -0.50 -8.54
CA SER A 36 8.48 -1.80 -8.25
C SER A 36 9.70 -1.69 -7.34
N SER A 37 10.56 -0.69 -7.53
CA SER A 37 11.74 -0.49 -6.66
C SER A 37 11.36 0.00 -5.27
N THR A 38 10.34 0.85 -5.17
CA THR A 38 9.82 1.35 -3.89
C THR A 38 9.12 0.24 -3.11
N LEU A 39 8.29 -0.55 -3.77
CA LEU A 39 7.61 -1.71 -3.19
C LEU A 39 8.63 -2.74 -2.67
N SER A 40 9.70 -2.99 -3.42
CA SER A 40 10.76 -3.92 -3.01
C SER A 40 11.44 -3.48 -1.71
N ARG A 41 11.76 -2.18 -1.58
CA ARG A 41 12.31 -1.61 -0.33
C ARG A 41 11.37 -1.78 0.85
N VAL A 42 10.08 -1.48 0.66
CA VAL A 42 9.07 -1.66 1.72
C VAL A 42 9.00 -3.13 2.16
N ARG A 43 9.04 -4.07 1.20
CA ARG A 43 9.05 -5.51 1.48
C ARG A 43 10.29 -5.94 2.27
N ILE A 44 11.48 -5.48 1.88
CA ILE A 44 12.74 -5.81 2.56
C ILE A 44 12.73 -5.24 3.98
N ALA A 45 12.40 -3.96 4.13
CA ALA A 45 12.32 -3.29 5.43
C ALA A 45 11.34 -4.00 6.39
N ARG A 46 10.19 -4.46 5.88
CA ARG A 46 9.25 -5.26 6.68
C ARG A 46 9.83 -6.60 7.10
N GLN A 47 10.51 -7.29 6.18
CA GLN A 47 11.13 -8.59 6.47
C GLN A 47 12.21 -8.43 7.56
N GLU A 48 13.07 -7.44 7.43
CA GLU A 48 14.08 -7.08 8.44
C GLU A 48 13.44 -6.75 9.78
N ALA A 49 12.33 -5.98 9.79
CA ALA A 49 11.61 -5.70 11.02
C ALA A 49 11.09 -6.98 11.68
N LEU A 50 10.51 -7.91 10.92
CA LEU A 50 9.98 -9.19 11.45
C LEU A 50 11.06 -10.15 11.94
N GLU A 51 12.25 -10.11 11.36
CA GLU A 51 13.41 -10.92 11.77
C GLU A 51 14.07 -10.38 13.05
N ASN A 52 13.84 -9.11 13.37
CA ASN A 52 14.30 -8.50 14.61
C ASN A 52 13.27 -8.66 15.75
N THR A 53 13.75 -8.72 17.00
CA THR A 53 12.91 -8.93 18.20
C THR A 53 11.81 -7.87 18.31
N LEU A 54 10.64 -8.21 18.88
CA LEU A 54 9.51 -7.27 19.09
C LEU A 54 9.91 -5.95 19.78
N GLU A 55 10.93 -5.95 20.64
CA GLU A 55 11.51 -4.75 21.24
C GLU A 55 12.27 -3.87 20.23
N SER A 56 12.99 -4.49 19.30
CA SER A 56 13.64 -3.79 18.18
C SER A 56 12.62 -3.17 17.23
N ILE A 57 11.47 -3.80 16.97
CA ILE A 57 10.40 -3.21 16.13
C ILE A 57 9.79 -1.96 16.77
N ARG A 58 9.57 -1.98 18.09
CA ARG A 58 9.09 -0.80 18.83
C ARG A 58 10.14 0.30 18.88
N ALA A 59 11.40 -0.06 19.06
CA ALA A 59 12.52 0.89 19.08
C ALA A 59 12.89 1.41 17.69
N SER A 60 12.61 0.64 16.63
CA SER A 60 12.96 1.01 15.27
C SER A 60 12.01 2.05 14.68
N GLY A 61 10.74 2.03 15.10
CA GLY A 61 9.72 2.91 14.54
C GLY A 61 9.36 2.54 13.10
N PHE A 62 9.38 1.23 12.77
CA PHE A 62 8.84 0.74 11.51
C PHE A 62 7.37 1.19 11.35
N PRO A 63 7.00 1.81 10.22
CA PRO A 63 5.67 2.37 10.04
C PRO A 63 4.58 1.28 10.07
N ASP A 64 3.40 1.63 10.59
CA ASP A 64 2.24 0.76 10.45
C ASP A 64 1.89 0.55 8.96
N ARG A 65 1.10 -0.47 8.66
CA ARG A 65 0.75 -0.85 7.29
C ARG A 65 0.09 0.29 6.50
N GLY A 66 -0.73 1.11 7.16
CA GLY A 66 -1.40 2.26 6.55
C GLY A 66 -0.41 3.34 6.17
N SER A 67 0.46 3.73 7.11
CA SER A 67 1.54 4.70 6.89
C SER A 67 2.53 4.24 5.81
N SER A 68 2.92 2.96 5.82
CA SER A 68 3.80 2.36 4.81
C SER A 68 3.19 2.44 3.40
N PHE A 69 1.91 2.08 3.29
CA PHE A 69 1.19 2.12 2.01
C PHE A 69 0.93 3.56 1.54
N ALA A 70 0.60 4.49 2.45
CA ALA A 70 0.42 5.91 2.14
C ALA A 70 1.70 6.51 1.54
N ARG A 71 2.86 6.22 2.14
CA ARG A 71 4.16 6.67 1.62
C ARG A 71 4.43 6.14 0.21
N LEU A 72 4.11 4.86 -0.03
CA LEU A 72 4.27 4.24 -1.34
C LEU A 72 3.39 4.94 -2.39
N LEU A 73 2.11 5.19 -2.08
CA LEU A 73 1.20 5.93 -2.97
C LEU A 73 1.70 7.35 -3.27
N ASN A 74 2.11 8.09 -2.24
CA ASN A 74 2.59 9.47 -2.37
C ASN A 74 3.88 9.55 -3.19
N SER A 75 4.83 8.62 -2.99
CA SER A 75 6.09 8.60 -3.75
C SER A 75 5.90 8.34 -5.25
N CYS A 76 4.81 7.65 -5.60
CA CYS A 76 4.47 7.27 -6.96
C CYS A 76 3.34 8.13 -7.57
N SER A 77 2.88 9.17 -6.85
CA SER A 77 1.76 10.04 -7.26
C SER A 77 0.49 9.27 -7.65
N ILE A 78 0.17 8.18 -6.94
CA ILE A 78 -1.00 7.33 -7.25
C ILE A 78 -2.22 7.82 -6.46
N GLU A 79 -3.12 8.51 -7.16
CA GLU A 79 -4.30 9.12 -6.54
C GLU A 79 -5.64 8.59 -7.11
N ASN A 80 -5.63 8.08 -8.34
CA ASN A 80 -6.83 7.55 -8.97
C ASN A 80 -7.31 6.29 -8.23
N LYS A 81 -8.60 6.23 -7.89
CA LYS A 81 -9.22 5.13 -7.12
C LYS A 81 -8.95 3.74 -7.70
N SER A 82 -8.96 3.60 -9.03
CA SER A 82 -8.66 2.35 -9.72
C SER A 82 -7.21 1.96 -9.47
N ASP A 83 -6.27 2.87 -9.70
CA ASP A 83 -4.84 2.62 -9.52
C ASP A 83 -4.47 2.39 -8.05
N VAL A 84 -5.12 3.08 -7.12
CA VAL A 84 -4.99 2.85 -5.67
C VAL A 84 -5.44 1.43 -5.30
N VAL A 85 -6.53 0.92 -5.89
CA VAL A 85 -6.99 -0.46 -5.66
C VAL A 85 -6.02 -1.48 -6.26
N LEU A 86 -5.47 -1.22 -7.45
CA LEU A 86 -4.44 -2.06 -8.07
C LEU A 86 -3.17 -2.12 -7.20
N ALA A 87 -2.70 -0.96 -6.75
CA ALA A 87 -1.59 -0.78 -5.83
C ALA A 87 -1.82 -1.53 -4.50
N ALA A 88 -3.02 -1.43 -3.92
CA ALA A 88 -3.39 -2.12 -2.68
C ALA A 88 -3.32 -3.64 -2.84
N ILE A 89 -3.79 -4.19 -3.96
CA ILE A 89 -3.69 -5.62 -4.24
C ILE A 89 -2.22 -6.06 -4.28
N GLN A 90 -1.37 -5.32 -5.01
CA GLN A 90 0.04 -5.68 -5.10
C GLN A 90 0.76 -5.56 -3.75
N TYR A 91 0.45 -4.53 -2.97
CA TYR A 91 0.99 -4.34 -1.62
C TYR A 91 0.64 -5.52 -0.72
N MET A 92 -0.64 -5.90 -0.65
CA MET A 92 -1.08 -7.02 0.17
C MET A 92 -0.41 -8.35 -0.23
N ARG A 93 -0.22 -8.59 -1.53
CA ARG A 93 0.43 -9.81 -2.04
C ARG A 93 1.94 -9.83 -1.78
N SER A 94 2.61 -8.71 -1.99
CA SER A 94 4.07 -8.66 -2.08
C SER A 94 4.72 -8.29 -0.75
N VAL A 95 4.12 -7.35 -0.02
CA VAL A 95 4.63 -6.86 1.26
C VAL A 95 4.01 -7.65 2.40
N GLU A 96 2.68 -7.80 2.41
CA GLU A 96 1.99 -8.46 3.52
C GLU A 96 1.94 -9.98 3.41
N ARG A 97 2.25 -10.53 2.23
CA ARG A 97 2.13 -11.96 1.89
C ARG A 97 0.72 -12.52 2.14
N GLU A 98 -0.29 -11.66 2.08
CA GLU A 98 -1.69 -12.03 2.27
C GLU A 98 -2.22 -12.70 1.02
N GLY A 99 -2.64 -13.97 1.13
CA GLY A 99 -3.12 -14.76 0.00
C GLY A 99 -4.59 -14.54 -0.35
N MET A 100 -5.40 -14.06 0.60
CA MET A 100 -6.84 -13.86 0.45
C MET A 100 -7.23 -12.47 0.94
N THR A 101 -7.51 -11.56 0.02
CA THR A 101 -7.82 -10.16 0.32
C THR A 101 -9.16 -9.77 -0.29
N PRO A 102 -10.28 -10.06 0.39
CA PRO A 102 -11.58 -9.64 -0.12
C PRO A 102 -11.65 -8.11 -0.22
N PRO A 103 -12.58 -7.55 -1.02
CA PRO A 103 -12.70 -6.10 -1.21
C PRO A 103 -12.80 -5.28 0.08
N ARG A 104 -13.30 -5.88 1.17
CA ARG A 104 -13.35 -5.24 2.49
C ARG A 104 -11.96 -4.98 3.07
N GLU A 105 -11.03 -5.93 2.96
CA GLU A 105 -9.67 -5.77 3.49
C GLU A 105 -8.87 -4.76 2.66
N LEU A 106 -9.10 -4.70 1.34
CA LEU A 106 -8.52 -3.65 0.50
C LEU A 106 -9.02 -2.25 0.92
N ARG A 107 -10.32 -2.10 1.18
CA ARG A 107 -10.87 -0.84 1.71
C ARG A 107 -10.25 -0.48 3.06
N ARG A 108 -10.10 -1.46 3.95
CA ARG A 108 -9.49 -1.26 5.26
C ARG A 108 -8.05 -0.73 5.15
N LEU A 109 -7.22 -1.32 4.29
CA LEU A 109 -5.87 -0.82 4.02
C LEU A 109 -5.90 0.64 3.53
N ILE A 110 -6.79 0.95 2.58
CA ILE A 110 -6.92 2.29 2.01
C ILE A 110 -7.39 3.29 3.09
N GLU A 111 -8.31 2.90 3.96
CA GLU A 111 -8.75 3.73 5.11
C GLU A 111 -7.62 4.00 6.09
N GLU A 112 -6.76 3.01 6.35
CA GLU A 112 -5.61 3.11 7.24
C GLU A 112 -4.52 4.06 6.70
N THR A 113 -4.51 4.40 5.40
CA THR A 113 -3.59 5.41 4.84
C THR A 113 -3.82 6.82 5.39
N GLY A 114 -5.02 7.11 5.89
CA GLY A 114 -5.42 8.47 6.28
C GLY A 114 -5.63 9.46 5.12
N ILE A 115 -5.24 9.11 3.89
CA ILE A 115 -5.41 9.97 2.70
C ILE A 115 -6.90 10.14 2.36
N TRP A 116 -7.67 9.05 2.45
CA TRP A 116 -9.11 9.05 2.22
C TRP A 116 -9.89 8.71 3.47
N THR A 117 -10.96 9.46 3.74
CA THR A 117 -11.84 9.17 4.87
C THR A 117 -12.60 7.86 4.69
N LYS A 118 -12.91 7.17 5.79
CA LYS A 118 -13.78 5.99 5.82
C LYS A 118 -15.10 6.18 5.06
N ARG A 119 -15.73 7.36 5.19
CA ARG A 119 -16.96 7.69 4.47
C ARG A 119 -16.74 7.76 2.94
N SER A 120 -15.59 8.26 2.50
CA SER A 120 -15.21 8.27 1.09
C SER A 120 -14.99 6.85 0.57
N VAL A 121 -14.12 6.08 1.24
CA VAL A 121 -13.73 4.72 0.82
C VAL A 121 -14.94 3.76 0.79
N LYS A 122 -15.90 3.91 1.71
CA LYS A 122 -17.14 3.11 1.70
C LYS A 122 -17.95 3.26 0.39
N LYS A 123 -17.84 4.38 -0.31
CA LYS A 123 -18.52 4.61 -1.61
C LYS A 123 -17.77 3.99 -2.78
N TRP A 124 -16.56 3.46 -2.58
CA TRP A 124 -15.74 2.91 -3.66
C TRP A 124 -16.22 1.51 -4.03
N ASN A 125 -16.55 1.32 -5.31
CA ASN A 125 -16.95 0.02 -5.83
C ASN A 125 -15.71 -0.81 -6.21
N VAL A 126 -14.99 -1.27 -5.18
CA VAL A 126 -13.76 -2.05 -5.33
C VAL A 126 -13.97 -3.30 -6.17
N SER A 127 -15.10 -3.99 -6.03
CA SER A 127 -15.41 -5.18 -6.83
C SER A 127 -15.53 -4.86 -8.32
N LEU A 128 -16.14 -3.73 -8.68
CA LEU A 128 -16.24 -3.26 -10.06
C LEU A 128 -14.87 -2.88 -10.63
N TYR A 129 -14.04 -2.18 -9.84
CA TYR A 129 -12.68 -1.84 -10.27
C TYR A 129 -11.86 -3.11 -10.56
N VAL A 130 -11.92 -4.10 -9.67
CA VAL A 130 -11.27 -5.40 -9.88
C VAL A 130 -11.81 -6.10 -11.13
N GLY A 131 -13.13 -6.11 -11.34
CA GLY A 131 -13.75 -6.69 -12.54
C GLY A 131 -13.21 -6.08 -13.83
N ARG A 132 -13.18 -4.73 -13.92
CA ARG A 132 -12.65 -4.02 -15.08
C ARG A 132 -11.16 -4.30 -15.33
N MET A 133 -10.37 -4.42 -14.26
CA MET A 133 -8.95 -4.76 -14.39
C MET A 133 -8.70 -6.21 -14.83
N LEU A 134 -9.62 -7.13 -14.51
CA LEU A 134 -9.59 -8.53 -14.98
C LEU A 134 -10.02 -8.64 -16.45
N GLU A 135 -10.96 -7.80 -16.88
CA GLU A 135 -11.44 -7.76 -18.27
C GLU A 135 -10.41 -7.12 -19.21
N GLY A 136 -9.63 -6.16 -18.72
CA GLY A 136 -8.70 -5.36 -19.52
C GLY A 136 -9.37 -4.12 -20.13
N GLY A 137 -8.54 -3.20 -20.63
CA GLY A 137 -9.00 -1.93 -21.20
C GLY A 137 -9.37 -2.05 -22.69
N PRO A 138 -10.25 -1.16 -23.22
CA PRO A 138 -10.41 -1.00 -24.67
C PRO A 138 -9.07 -0.60 -25.30
N GLY A 139 -8.69 -1.24 -26.41
CA GLY A 139 -7.47 -0.90 -27.16
C GLY A 139 -6.26 -1.82 -26.95
N GLY A 140 -6.45 -3.06 -26.51
CA GLY A 140 -5.38 -4.07 -26.47
C GLY A 140 -4.42 -3.96 -25.28
N VAL A 141 -4.73 -3.09 -24.31
CA VAL A 141 -4.03 -3.08 -23.02
C VAL A 141 -4.45 -4.34 -22.27
N GLY A 142 -3.52 -5.28 -22.10
CA GLY A 142 -3.77 -6.54 -21.41
C GLY A 142 -4.35 -6.34 -20.01
N ALA A 143 -5.13 -7.32 -19.53
CA ALA A 143 -5.72 -7.29 -18.20
C ALA A 143 -4.65 -6.99 -17.14
N PHE A 144 -4.93 -6.07 -16.22
CA PHE A 144 -4.01 -5.72 -15.14
C PHE A 144 -4.03 -6.73 -14.00
N LEU A 145 -5.12 -7.50 -13.91
CA LEU A 145 -5.29 -8.55 -12.92
C LEU A 145 -5.55 -9.89 -13.59
N GLU A 146 -5.17 -10.95 -12.90
CA GLU A 146 -5.52 -12.31 -13.26
C GLU A 146 -5.86 -13.16 -12.03
N TYR A 147 -6.50 -14.29 -12.26
CA TYR A 147 -6.69 -15.31 -11.24
C TYR A 147 -5.50 -16.28 -11.24
N PRO A 148 -4.87 -16.54 -10.08
CA PRO A 148 -3.83 -17.56 -9.99
C PRO A 148 -4.36 -18.94 -10.41
N ARG A 149 -3.57 -19.71 -11.18
CA ARG A 149 -3.97 -21.00 -11.78
C ARG A 149 -4.56 -22.02 -10.81
N ARG A 150 -4.20 -21.97 -9.51
CA ARG A 150 -4.61 -22.94 -8.47
C ARG A 150 -5.49 -22.32 -7.37
N ARG A 151 -6.13 -21.18 -7.63
CA ARG A 151 -6.99 -20.50 -6.65
C ARG A 151 -8.41 -20.32 -7.20
N PRO A 152 -9.42 -20.20 -6.32
CA PRO A 152 -10.78 -19.89 -6.75
C PRO A 152 -10.82 -18.58 -7.56
N ARG A 153 -11.65 -18.55 -8.60
CA ARG A 153 -11.94 -17.32 -9.38
C ARG A 153 -12.83 -16.37 -8.57
N LYS A 154 -12.25 -15.76 -7.55
CA LYS A 154 -12.90 -14.77 -6.67
C LYS A 154 -11.98 -13.56 -6.55
N ASN A 155 -12.57 -12.36 -6.49
CA ASN A 155 -11.84 -11.10 -6.33
C ASN A 155 -10.85 -11.09 -5.16
N SER A 156 -11.06 -11.94 -4.15
CA SER A 156 -10.14 -12.09 -3.03
C SER A 156 -8.76 -12.64 -3.39
N TYR A 157 -8.62 -13.34 -4.51
CA TYR A 157 -7.39 -14.06 -4.87
C TYR A 157 -6.63 -13.46 -6.05
N VAL A 158 -7.15 -12.38 -6.64
CA VAL A 158 -6.53 -11.76 -7.82
C VAL A 158 -5.10 -11.31 -7.53
N VAL A 159 -4.26 -11.38 -8.55
CA VAL A 159 -2.87 -10.92 -8.55
C VAL A 159 -2.63 -10.07 -9.79
N LEU A 160 -1.60 -9.24 -9.75
CA LEU A 160 -1.25 -8.42 -10.90
C LEU A 160 -0.59 -9.26 -11.99
N THR A 161 -0.99 -9.00 -13.22
CA THR A 161 -0.25 -9.43 -14.41
C THR A 161 1.01 -8.60 -14.58
N GLU A 162 1.80 -8.92 -15.60
CA GLU A 162 2.91 -8.06 -16.03
C GLU A 162 2.43 -6.67 -16.45
N ALA A 163 1.38 -6.60 -17.28
CA ALA A 163 0.79 -5.33 -17.70
C ALA A 163 0.33 -4.46 -16.52
N GLY A 164 -0.22 -5.06 -15.46
CA GLY A 164 -0.62 -4.34 -14.26
C GLY A 164 0.58 -3.76 -13.49
N ARG A 165 1.69 -4.49 -13.42
CA ARG A 165 2.94 -4.00 -12.80
C ARG A 165 3.55 -2.86 -13.61
N ASP A 166 3.65 -3.04 -14.93
CA ASP A 166 4.16 -2.03 -15.85
C ASP A 166 3.34 -0.74 -15.81
N HIS A 167 2.02 -0.85 -15.63
CA HIS A 167 1.15 0.30 -15.48
C HIS A 167 1.49 1.11 -14.23
N LEU A 168 1.67 0.46 -13.08
CA LEU A 168 2.07 1.14 -11.84
C LEU A 168 3.47 1.76 -11.95
N ASP A 169 4.42 1.07 -12.60
CA ASP A 169 5.74 1.62 -12.88
C ASP A 169 5.67 2.85 -13.80
N LYS A 170 4.85 2.80 -14.86
CA LYS A 170 4.64 3.96 -15.74
C LYS A 170 4.02 5.15 -15.01
N LEU A 171 3.08 4.93 -14.10
CA LEU A 171 2.49 6.00 -13.28
C LEU A 171 3.57 6.68 -12.42
N SER A 172 4.43 5.90 -11.78
CA SER A 172 5.51 6.43 -10.95
C SER A 172 6.57 7.24 -11.72
N LEU A 173 6.64 7.06 -13.05
CA LEU A 173 7.55 7.79 -13.94
C LEU A 173 6.91 9.04 -14.57
N LYS A 174 5.57 9.15 -14.58
CA LYS A 174 4.83 10.25 -15.23
C LYS A 174 4.55 11.45 -14.30
N ARG A 175 5.28 11.53 -13.19
CA ARG A 175 5.15 12.58 -12.15
C ARG A 175 5.77 13.91 -12.57
#